data_AF-A0A8C7EA52-F1
#
_entry.id   AF-A0A8C7EA52-F1
#
_cell.length_a   1.000
_cell.length_b   1.000
_cell.length_c   1.000
_cell.angle_alpha   90.00
_cell.angle_beta   90.00
_cell.angle_gamma   90.00
#
_symmetry.space_group_name_H-M   'P 1'
#
loop_
_entity.id
_entity.type
_entity.pdbx_description
1 polymer ?
#
loop_
_entity_poly.entity_id
_entity_poly.type
_entity_poly.pdbx_seq_one_letter_code
_entity_poly.pdbx_strand_id
1 'polypeptide(L)'
;MTSAGTCGGTPLRDTPPRGPAPSCTRPLEAPPTEAQAPPPAALPAPRRRRRAARRAAPGSRGAGAAARPAARAHRLTPADDELYQRTRVTVLEAESPNAMFIEGYTNRGFAVSGSLVVGPCAVLPRAILQWNVGSHWDISSESLALFRLLEPRIEILVLGTGDRVERLHPALMKHMRACGIAVEVQDTANACATFNFLMSEKRLTAAALIPPRSSLARLAPAASERESC
;
A
#
# COMPACT_ATOMS: atom_id res chain seq x y z
N MET A 1 -10.92 55.64 -80.39
CA MET A 1 -9.78 55.02 -81.09
C MET A 1 -8.94 54.30 -80.03
N THR A 2 -9.22 53.00 -79.81
CA THR A 2 -8.37 51.84 -80.21
C THR A 2 -7.07 51.78 -79.39
N SER A 3 -6.59 50.69 -78.79
CA SER A 3 -7.01 49.28 -78.63
C SER A 3 -5.97 48.58 -77.72
N ALA A 4 -6.34 47.42 -77.16
CA ALA A 4 -5.49 46.25 -76.81
C ALA A 4 -4.36 46.48 -75.78
N GLY A 5 -4.29 45.73 -74.67
CA GLY A 5 -4.16 44.27 -74.60
C GLY A 5 -2.75 43.99 -74.05
N THR A 6 -2.59 43.34 -72.91
CA THR A 6 -2.25 41.92 -72.86
C THR A 6 -2.43 41.39 -71.44
N CYS A 7 -3.18 40.30 -71.35
CA CYS A 7 -3.43 39.50 -70.16
C CYS A 7 -2.17 38.74 -69.74
N GLY A 8 -1.75 38.89 -68.49
CA GLY A 8 -0.82 37.98 -67.82
C GLY A 8 -1.60 36.82 -67.21
N GLY A 9 -1.49 35.63 -67.78
CA GLY A 9 -2.03 34.41 -67.21
C GLY A 9 -1.22 33.20 -67.64
N THR A 10 -0.59 32.51 -66.68
CA THR A 10 -0.34 31.05 -66.65
C THR A 10 0.41 30.66 -65.35
N PRO A 11 0.38 29.40 -64.87
CA PRO A 11 -0.71 28.93 -64.03
C PRO A 11 -0.24 28.33 -62.69
N LEU A 12 -1.24 28.21 -61.81
CA LEU A 12 -1.31 27.42 -60.59
C LEU A 12 -0.75 25.99 -60.83
N ARG A 13 0.33 25.62 -60.14
CA ARG A 13 0.76 24.22 -60.04
C ARG A 13 0.09 23.60 -58.82
N ASP A 14 -0.95 22.82 -59.11
CA ASP A 14 -1.57 21.86 -58.22
C ASP A 14 -0.52 20.93 -57.61
N THR A 15 -0.36 21.03 -56.29
CA THR A 15 0.39 20.07 -55.49
C THR A 15 -0.63 19.14 -54.85
N PRO A 16 -0.68 17.84 -55.20
CA PRO A 16 -1.63 16.93 -54.59
C PRO A 16 -1.26 16.69 -53.11
N PRO A 17 -2.22 16.73 -52.17
CA PRO A 17 -1.94 16.30 -50.80
C PRO A 17 -1.72 14.79 -50.77
N ARG A 18 -0.57 14.41 -50.19
CA ARG A 18 -0.12 13.03 -49.99
C ARG A 18 -1.17 12.22 -49.25
N GLY A 19 -1.58 11.11 -49.86
CA GLY A 19 -2.42 10.10 -49.22
C GLY A 19 -1.75 9.46 -48.00
N PRO A 20 -2.53 8.83 -47.11
CA PRO A 20 -2.05 8.25 -45.86
C PRO A 20 -1.15 7.03 -46.11
N ALA A 21 -0.04 6.97 -45.38
CA ALA A 21 0.91 5.86 -45.43
C ALA A 21 0.28 4.55 -44.91
N PRO A 22 0.66 3.39 -45.49
CA PRO A 22 0.07 2.10 -45.14
C PRO A 22 0.53 1.59 -43.78
N SER A 23 -0.42 0.94 -43.12
CA SER A 23 -0.33 0.11 -41.93
C SER A 23 0.90 -0.82 -41.93
N CYS A 24 1.87 -0.51 -41.07
CA CYS A 24 2.91 -1.46 -40.66
C CYS A 24 2.37 -2.40 -39.58
N THR A 25 1.79 -3.50 -40.04
CA THR A 25 1.46 -4.68 -39.24
C THR A 25 2.76 -5.31 -38.74
N ARG A 26 3.11 -5.11 -37.47
CA ARG A 26 4.22 -5.85 -36.84
C ARG A 26 3.78 -7.29 -36.54
N PRO A 27 4.60 -8.30 -36.89
CA PRO A 27 4.33 -9.69 -36.52
C PRO A 27 4.35 -9.90 -35.00
N LEU A 28 3.42 -10.74 -34.56
CA LEU A 28 3.25 -11.29 -33.22
C LEU A 28 4.48 -12.12 -32.84
N GLU A 29 5.28 -11.64 -31.88
CA GLU A 29 6.39 -12.41 -31.29
C GLU A 29 5.83 -13.30 -30.18
N ALA A 30 6.04 -14.61 -30.32
CA ALA A 30 5.59 -15.65 -29.42
C ALA A 30 6.29 -15.59 -28.05
N PRO A 31 5.63 -16.02 -26.96
CA PRO A 31 6.22 -16.00 -25.62
C PRO A 31 7.36 -17.03 -25.49
N PRO A 32 8.46 -16.72 -24.76
CA PRO A 32 9.47 -17.71 -24.44
C PRO A 32 8.97 -18.71 -23.39
N THR A 33 9.22 -19.98 -23.69
CA THR A 33 8.94 -21.19 -22.93
C THR A 33 9.49 -21.17 -21.50
N GLU A 34 8.57 -21.34 -20.55
CA GLU A 34 8.64 -22.18 -19.34
C GLU A 34 10.04 -22.70 -18.92
N ALA A 35 10.65 -22.04 -17.94
CA ALA A 35 11.72 -22.60 -17.11
C ALA A 35 11.13 -22.96 -15.74
N GLN A 36 10.84 -24.25 -15.59
CA GLN A 36 10.25 -24.86 -14.40
C GLN A 36 11.30 -24.93 -13.28
N ALA A 37 11.10 -24.15 -12.21
CA ALA A 37 11.91 -24.23 -11.00
C ALA A 37 11.43 -25.37 -10.08
N PRO A 38 12.33 -26.21 -9.52
CA PRO A 38 11.95 -27.28 -8.61
C PRO A 38 11.46 -26.75 -7.25
N PRO A 39 10.52 -27.45 -6.58
CA PRO A 39 9.97 -27.01 -5.30
C PRO A 39 10.99 -27.12 -4.16
N PRO A 40 11.07 -26.14 -3.23
CA PRO A 40 11.92 -26.24 -2.06
C PRO A 40 11.36 -27.25 -1.04
N ALA A 41 12.26 -28.10 -0.55
CA ALA A 41 12.02 -29.20 0.36
C ALA A 41 11.36 -28.78 1.68
N ALA A 42 10.39 -29.58 2.12
CA ALA A 42 9.69 -29.44 3.38
C ALA A 42 10.64 -29.62 4.58
N LEU A 43 10.67 -28.61 5.47
CA LEU A 43 11.32 -28.69 6.78
C LEU A 43 10.51 -29.59 7.74
N PRO A 44 11.16 -30.46 8.53
CA PRO A 44 10.47 -31.33 9.47
C PRO A 44 10.03 -30.58 10.76
N ALA A 45 8.80 -30.88 11.19
CA ALA A 45 8.18 -30.33 12.40
C ALA A 45 8.88 -30.77 13.71
N PRO A 46 9.02 -29.89 14.72
CA PRO A 46 9.58 -30.27 16.01
C PRO A 46 8.61 -31.11 16.85
N ARG A 47 9.10 -32.28 17.29
CA ARG A 47 8.41 -33.29 18.09
C ARG A 47 7.99 -32.74 19.48
N ARG A 48 6.69 -32.79 19.78
CA ARG A 48 6.13 -32.52 21.12
C ARG A 48 6.68 -33.52 22.15
N ARG A 49 7.49 -33.04 23.10
CA ARG A 49 7.88 -33.81 24.29
C ARG A 49 6.68 -33.89 25.26
N ARG A 50 6.12 -35.08 25.43
CA ARG A 50 5.17 -35.40 26.51
C ARG A 50 5.88 -35.30 27.86
N ARG A 51 5.44 -34.37 28.71
CA ARG A 51 5.89 -34.25 30.10
C ARG A 51 5.00 -35.15 30.96
N ALA A 52 5.56 -36.22 31.50
CA ALA A 52 4.89 -37.14 32.41
C ALA A 52 4.59 -36.43 33.74
N ALA A 53 3.32 -36.44 34.14
CA ALA A 53 2.88 -36.02 35.46
C ALA A 53 3.34 -37.04 36.51
N ARG A 54 4.14 -36.59 37.49
CA ARG A 54 4.38 -37.35 38.73
C ARG A 54 3.53 -36.74 39.84
N ARG A 55 2.51 -37.49 40.26
CA ARG A 55 1.79 -37.34 41.52
C ARG A 55 2.74 -37.68 42.67
N ALA A 56 2.72 -36.87 43.73
CA ALA A 56 3.20 -37.26 45.05
C ALA A 56 2.15 -36.85 46.09
N ALA A 57 1.82 -37.79 46.97
CA ALA A 57 0.81 -37.75 48.01
C ALA A 57 1.35 -37.13 49.32
N PRO A 58 0.50 -36.85 50.32
CA PRO A 58 0.84 -36.02 51.47
C PRO A 58 1.40 -36.82 52.66
N GLY A 59 2.26 -36.17 53.45
CA GLY A 59 2.87 -36.68 54.68
C GLY A 59 2.58 -35.76 55.87
N SER A 60 2.29 -36.38 57.01
CA SER A 60 1.59 -35.88 58.18
C SER A 60 2.45 -35.28 59.30
N ARG A 61 1.78 -34.45 60.12
CA ARG A 61 1.84 -34.30 61.61
C ARG A 61 3.10 -33.69 62.27
N GLY A 62 2.82 -32.81 63.24
CA GLY A 62 3.69 -32.61 64.42
C GLY A 62 3.51 -31.24 65.09
N ALA A 63 2.92 -31.21 66.28
CA ALA A 63 2.55 -30.01 67.04
C ALA A 63 3.63 -29.55 68.03
N GLY A 64 3.57 -28.27 68.46
CA GLY A 64 4.28 -27.77 69.64
C GLY A 64 4.16 -26.25 69.89
N ALA A 65 3.35 -25.89 70.89
CA ALA A 65 3.33 -24.72 71.81
C ALA A 65 4.49 -23.69 71.77
N ALA A 66 4.40 -22.45 72.26
CA ALA A 66 3.39 -21.50 72.73
C ALA A 66 4.18 -20.23 73.14
N ALA A 67 3.71 -19.01 72.83
CA ALA A 67 3.84 -17.79 73.66
C ALA A 67 3.39 -16.51 72.90
N ARG A 68 2.65 -15.64 73.61
CA ARG A 68 1.99 -14.37 73.22
C ARG A 68 2.97 -13.17 73.38
N PRO A 69 2.65 -11.88 73.04
CA PRO A 69 1.36 -11.32 72.66
C PRO A 69 1.36 -10.35 71.44
N ALA A 70 0.15 -9.93 71.08
CA ALA A 70 -0.17 -8.95 70.06
C ALA A 70 0.36 -7.55 70.42
N ALA A 71 1.22 -7.00 69.57
CA ALA A 71 1.40 -5.56 69.43
C ALA A 71 0.70 -5.13 68.14
N ARG A 72 -0.42 -4.42 68.32
CA ARG A 72 -1.18 -3.79 67.24
C ARG A 72 -0.40 -2.58 66.75
N ALA A 73 0.51 -2.80 65.81
CA ALA A 73 1.07 -1.74 64.98
C ALA A 73 0.55 -1.98 63.56
N HIS A 74 -0.47 -1.22 63.17
CA HIS A 74 -0.87 -1.11 61.77
C HIS A 74 0.19 -0.28 61.05
N ARG A 75 1.39 -0.85 60.87
CA ARG A 75 2.41 -0.28 60.01
C ARG A 75 2.23 -0.95 58.67
N LEU A 76 1.38 -0.32 57.84
CA LEU A 76 1.36 -0.61 56.42
C LEU A 76 2.79 -0.37 55.92
N THR A 77 3.51 -1.45 55.66
CA THR A 77 4.75 -1.39 54.88
C THR A 77 4.34 -1.01 53.46
N PRO A 78 4.88 0.05 52.84
CA PRO A 78 4.67 0.34 51.43
C PRO A 78 5.46 -0.63 50.54
N ALA A 79 5.43 -1.93 50.87
CA ALA A 79 6.15 -2.99 50.18
C ALA A 79 5.29 -3.66 49.09
N ASP A 80 4.04 -3.21 48.89
CA ASP A 80 3.16 -3.70 47.83
C ASP A 80 2.92 -2.65 46.72
N ASP A 81 3.69 -1.55 46.69
CA ASP A 81 3.69 -0.61 45.56
C ASP A 81 4.68 -1.03 44.45
N GLU A 82 5.49 -2.09 44.63
CA GLU A 82 6.39 -2.56 43.57
C GLU A 82 5.69 -3.39 42.49
N LEU A 83 4.41 -3.71 42.68
CA LEU A 83 3.54 -4.22 41.62
C LEU A 83 2.79 -3.09 40.91
N TYR A 84 3.40 -1.90 40.78
CA TYR A 84 3.06 -1.02 39.68
C TYR A 84 3.22 -1.81 38.39
N GLN A 85 2.08 -2.18 37.84
CA GLN A 85 1.88 -2.72 36.52
C GLN A 85 2.57 -1.79 35.53
N ARG A 86 3.88 -1.96 35.32
CA ARG A 86 4.53 -1.45 34.12
C ARG A 86 3.91 -2.24 32.99
N THR A 87 2.83 -1.71 32.43
CA THR A 87 2.35 -2.08 31.12
C THR A 87 3.53 -1.86 30.20
N ARG A 88 4.30 -2.93 29.96
CA ARG A 88 5.43 -2.87 29.06
C ARG A 88 4.81 -2.78 27.68
N VAL A 89 4.62 -1.54 27.22
CA VAL A 89 4.26 -1.25 25.85
C VAL A 89 5.41 -1.78 25.01
N THR A 90 5.24 -3.01 24.54
CA THR A 90 6.04 -3.52 23.43
C THR A 90 5.46 -2.79 22.23
N VAL A 91 6.18 -1.77 21.78
CA VAL A 91 5.92 -1.18 20.47
C VAL A 91 6.05 -2.33 19.49
N LEU A 92 4.91 -2.79 18.99
CA LEU A 92 4.82 -3.84 17.99
C LEU A 92 5.54 -3.29 16.76
N GLU A 93 6.80 -3.65 16.57
CA GLU A 93 7.45 -3.51 15.28
C GLU A 93 6.57 -4.21 14.25
N ALA A 94 6.28 -3.52 13.14
CA ALA A 94 5.43 -4.02 12.09
C ALA A 94 5.94 -5.42 11.66
N GLU A 95 5.21 -6.46 12.06
CA GLU A 95 5.63 -7.86 12.00
C GLU A 95 5.51 -8.42 10.57
N SER A 96 5.95 -7.65 9.56
CA SER A 96 5.93 -8.00 8.14
C SER A 96 6.95 -7.13 7.40
N PRO A 97 8.22 -7.58 7.23
CA PRO A 97 9.27 -6.80 6.56
C PRO A 97 9.00 -6.47 5.07
N ASN A 98 7.86 -6.89 4.52
CA ASN A 98 7.47 -6.67 3.12
C ASN A 98 6.11 -5.94 2.96
N ALA A 99 5.48 -5.45 4.03
CA ALA A 99 4.23 -4.72 3.90
C ALA A 99 4.49 -3.25 3.53
N MET A 100 3.92 -2.80 2.41
CA MET A 100 3.99 -1.40 1.99
C MET A 100 3.06 -0.55 2.85
N PHE A 101 3.59 0.52 3.44
CA PHE A 101 2.83 1.49 4.22
C PHE A 101 3.15 2.90 3.76
N ILE A 102 2.12 3.74 3.72
CA ILE A 102 2.26 5.16 3.38
C ILE A 102 2.49 5.93 4.67
N GLU A 103 3.67 6.54 4.79
CA GLU A 103 4.07 7.28 5.99
C GLU A 103 3.58 8.73 5.94
N GLY A 104 3.57 9.32 4.75
CA GLY A 104 3.17 10.70 4.56
C GLY A 104 3.05 11.07 3.09
N TYR A 105 2.51 12.27 2.85
CA TYR A 105 2.37 12.80 1.50
C TYR A 105 2.70 14.29 1.48
N THR A 106 3.15 14.73 0.32
CA THR A 106 3.47 16.11 -0.02
C THR A 106 2.71 16.51 -1.27
N ASN A 107 2.75 17.79 -1.61
CA ASN A 107 2.18 18.27 -2.88
C ASN A 107 2.91 17.73 -4.13
N ARG A 108 4.10 17.16 -3.95
CA ARG A 108 4.90 16.58 -5.03
C ARG A 108 4.82 15.07 -5.09
N GLY A 109 4.38 14.38 -4.03
CA GLY A 109 4.47 12.92 -3.99
C GLY A 109 4.27 12.30 -2.62
N PHE A 110 4.71 11.07 -2.45
CA PHE A 110 4.38 10.18 -1.32
C PHE A 110 5.64 9.57 -0.70
N ALA A 111 5.68 9.50 0.63
CA ALA A 111 6.65 8.71 1.36
C ALA A 111 6.04 7.34 1.69
N VAL A 112 6.60 6.28 1.12
CA VAL A 112 6.10 4.91 1.24
C VAL A 112 7.26 4.01 1.69
N SER A 113 7.15 3.39 2.87
CA SER A 113 8.15 2.47 3.44
C SER A 113 9.60 2.98 3.30
N GLY A 114 9.85 4.24 3.67
CA GLY A 114 11.15 4.92 3.59
C GLY A 114 11.58 5.42 2.21
N SER A 115 10.79 5.18 1.16
CA SER A 115 11.08 5.65 -0.21
C SER A 115 10.17 6.83 -0.60
N LEU A 116 10.76 7.87 -1.18
CA LEU A 116 10.02 9.02 -1.70
C LEU A 116 9.68 8.81 -3.19
N VAL A 117 8.38 8.82 -3.49
CA VAL A 117 7.84 8.66 -4.84
C VAL A 117 7.27 9.99 -5.29
N VAL A 118 7.80 10.54 -6.39
CA VAL A 118 7.35 11.84 -6.91
C VAL A 118 6.24 11.61 -7.93
N GLY A 119 5.14 12.35 -7.79
CA GLY A 119 3.99 12.31 -8.67
C GLY A 119 2.93 11.26 -8.29
N PRO A 120 1.97 11.01 -9.19
CA PRO A 120 0.93 10.01 -9.02
C PRO A 120 1.53 8.60 -9.01
N CYS A 121 1.14 7.78 -8.04
CA CYS A 121 1.69 6.45 -7.86
C CYS A 121 0.61 5.39 -7.60
N ALA A 122 0.93 4.17 -7.96
CA ALA A 122 0.18 2.97 -7.63
C ALA A 122 0.98 2.18 -6.59
N VAL A 123 0.45 2.09 -5.38
CA VAL A 123 1.02 1.31 -4.28
C VAL A 123 0.35 -0.06 -4.28
N LEU A 124 1.15 -1.10 -4.50
CA LEU A 124 0.74 -2.49 -4.45
C LEU A 124 1.28 -3.12 -3.17
N PRO A 125 0.73 -4.26 -2.71
CA PRO A 125 1.22 -4.93 -1.50
C PRO A 125 2.72 -5.26 -1.52
N ARG A 126 3.31 -5.45 -2.70
CA ARG A 126 4.70 -5.90 -2.90
C ARG A 126 5.55 -4.98 -3.75
N ALA A 127 5.00 -3.87 -4.26
CA ALA A 127 5.70 -3.00 -5.20
C ALA A 127 5.08 -1.61 -5.22
N ILE A 128 5.87 -0.63 -5.65
CA ILE A 128 5.41 0.73 -5.92
C ILE A 128 5.66 0.99 -7.40
N LEU A 129 4.65 1.49 -8.10
CA LEU A 129 4.73 1.78 -9.52
C LEU A 129 4.31 3.24 -9.77
N GLN A 130 4.95 3.87 -10.76
CA GLN A 130 4.51 5.19 -11.20
C GLN A 130 3.20 5.05 -11.96
N TRP A 131 2.21 5.86 -11.62
CA TRP A 131 0.93 5.86 -12.32
C TRP A 131 0.86 7.05 -13.29
N ASN A 132 0.70 6.77 -14.58
CA ASN A 132 0.75 7.78 -15.64
C ASN A 132 -0.62 8.47 -15.82
N VAL A 133 -1.06 9.22 -14.80
CA VAL A 133 -2.35 9.94 -14.78
C VAL A 133 -2.12 11.33 -14.22
N GLY A 134 -2.40 12.38 -15.00
CA GLY A 134 -2.16 13.76 -14.57
C GLY A 134 -3.27 14.31 -13.67
N SER A 135 -4.51 13.87 -13.88
CA SER A 135 -5.69 14.32 -13.13
C SER A 135 -6.78 13.25 -13.08
N HIS A 136 -7.81 13.48 -12.26
CA HIS A 136 -8.94 12.55 -12.14
C HIS A 136 -9.70 12.31 -13.47
N TRP A 137 -9.59 13.22 -14.43
CA TRP A 137 -10.17 13.10 -15.78
C TRP A 137 -9.46 12.06 -16.64
N ASP A 138 -8.17 11.81 -16.41
CA ASP A 138 -7.37 10.88 -17.19
C ASP A 138 -7.53 9.43 -16.72
N ILE A 139 -8.37 9.20 -15.70
CA ILE A 139 -8.63 7.88 -15.14
C ILE A 139 -9.57 7.12 -16.07
N SER A 140 -8.99 6.19 -16.84
CA SER A 140 -9.68 5.33 -17.78
C SER A 140 -9.59 3.85 -17.37
N SER A 141 -10.29 2.97 -18.09
CA SER A 141 -10.15 1.52 -17.92
C SER A 141 -8.74 1.01 -18.27
N GLU A 142 -8.01 1.76 -19.10
CA GLU A 142 -6.63 1.46 -19.48
C GLU A 142 -5.66 1.85 -18.38
N SER A 143 -5.84 3.02 -17.76
CA SER A 143 -5.00 3.45 -16.64
C SER A 143 -5.15 2.53 -15.42
N LEU A 144 -6.30 1.86 -15.28
CA LEU A 144 -6.57 0.87 -14.24
C LEU A 144 -6.33 -0.58 -14.69
N ALA A 145 -5.91 -0.81 -15.94
CA ALA A 145 -5.69 -2.15 -16.47
C ALA A 145 -4.63 -2.93 -15.69
N LEU A 146 -3.61 -2.23 -15.20
CA LEU A 146 -2.54 -2.78 -14.36
C LEU A 146 -3.10 -3.60 -13.19
N PHE A 147 -4.09 -3.09 -12.46
CA PHE A 147 -4.64 -3.75 -11.27
C PHE A 147 -5.36 -5.06 -11.58
N ARG A 148 -5.83 -5.24 -12.83
CA ARG A 148 -6.47 -6.48 -13.29
C ARG A 148 -5.47 -7.58 -13.65
N LEU A 149 -4.23 -7.19 -13.94
CA LEU A 149 -3.17 -8.09 -14.40
C LEU A 149 -2.32 -8.64 -13.24
N LEU A 150 -2.52 -8.15 -12.03
CA LEU A 150 -1.76 -8.56 -10.86
C LEU A 150 -2.20 -9.92 -10.32
N GLU A 151 -1.21 -10.71 -9.90
CA GLU A 151 -1.39 -11.94 -9.14
C GLU A 151 -0.62 -11.81 -7.82
N PRO A 152 -1.25 -11.97 -6.64
CA PRO A 152 -2.66 -12.32 -6.42
C PRO A 152 -3.64 -11.19 -6.79
N ARG A 153 -4.88 -11.57 -7.17
CA ARG A 153 -5.92 -10.60 -7.54
C ARG A 153 -6.24 -9.65 -6.38
N ILE A 154 -6.27 -8.36 -6.68
CA ILE A 154 -6.63 -7.31 -5.73
C ILE A 154 -8.15 -7.30 -5.52
N GLU A 155 -8.59 -7.30 -4.26
CA GLU A 155 -10.00 -7.23 -3.89
C GLU A 155 -10.49 -5.78 -3.82
N ILE A 156 -9.66 -4.90 -3.24
CA ILE A 156 -10.00 -3.50 -2.99
C ILE A 156 -8.93 -2.60 -3.60
N LEU A 157 -9.38 -1.65 -4.43
CA LEU A 157 -8.57 -0.56 -4.94
C LEU A 157 -9.02 0.75 -4.29
N VAL A 158 -8.16 1.33 -3.47
CA VAL A 158 -8.36 2.66 -2.89
C VAL A 158 -7.81 3.70 -3.86
N LEU A 159 -8.65 4.62 -4.32
CA LEU A 159 -8.29 5.63 -5.30
C LEU A 159 -8.34 7.03 -4.66
N GLY A 160 -7.17 7.65 -4.52
CA GLY A 160 -6.98 8.99 -3.97
C GLY A 160 -6.93 10.05 -5.07
N THR A 161 -7.95 10.90 -5.18
CA THR A 161 -8.06 11.91 -6.26
C THR A 161 -7.36 13.25 -5.97
N GLY A 162 -6.60 13.37 -4.88
CA GLY A 162 -5.91 14.60 -4.47
C GLY A 162 -6.62 15.28 -3.30
N ASP A 163 -6.92 16.58 -3.45
CA ASP A 163 -7.45 17.43 -2.36
C ASP A 163 -8.91 17.11 -1.98
N ARG A 164 -9.69 16.61 -2.94
CA ARG A 164 -11.12 16.34 -2.77
C ARG A 164 -11.47 15.02 -3.45
N VAL A 165 -12.55 14.42 -2.97
CA VAL A 165 -13.17 13.25 -3.61
C VAL A 165 -13.82 13.69 -4.92
N GLU A 166 -13.34 13.15 -6.03
CA GLU A 166 -13.89 13.41 -7.36
C GLU A 166 -14.72 12.23 -7.86
N ARG A 167 -15.79 12.49 -8.61
CA ARG A 167 -16.66 11.40 -9.10
C ARG A 167 -16.07 10.77 -10.34
N LEU A 168 -15.76 9.48 -10.26
CA LEU A 168 -15.38 8.68 -11.44
C LEU A 168 -16.59 8.35 -12.31
N HIS A 169 -16.34 8.13 -13.60
CA HIS A 169 -17.38 7.77 -14.55
C HIS A 169 -18.05 6.44 -14.13
N PRO A 170 -19.39 6.36 -14.05
CA PRO A 170 -20.08 5.18 -13.51
C PRO A 170 -19.83 3.90 -14.32
N ALA A 171 -19.56 4.02 -15.63
CA ALA A 171 -19.20 2.89 -16.47
C ALA A 171 -17.85 2.26 -16.05
N LEU A 172 -16.89 3.08 -15.62
CA LEU A 172 -15.59 2.60 -15.12
C LEU A 172 -15.77 1.81 -13.82
N MET A 173 -16.58 2.34 -12.89
CA MET A 173 -16.91 1.66 -11.63
C MET A 173 -17.64 0.33 -11.86
N LYS A 174 -18.49 0.25 -12.89
CA LYS A 174 -19.16 -1.00 -13.28
C LYS A 174 -18.16 -2.00 -13.89
N HIS A 175 -17.27 -1.53 -14.75
CA HIS A 175 -16.23 -2.36 -15.36
C HIS A 175 -15.30 -2.98 -14.31
N MET A 176 -14.84 -2.19 -13.33
CA MET A 176 -13.96 -2.69 -12.27
C MET A 176 -14.64 -3.71 -11.36
N ARG A 177 -15.90 -3.46 -10.99
CA ARG A 177 -16.71 -4.43 -10.24
C ARG A 177 -16.92 -5.74 -11.01
N ALA A 178 -17.11 -5.68 -12.33
CA ALA A 178 -17.20 -6.88 -13.17
C ALA A 178 -15.89 -7.70 -13.18
N CYS A 179 -14.75 -7.05 -12.98
CA CYS A 179 -13.45 -7.71 -12.80
C CYS A 179 -13.21 -8.26 -11.38
N GLY A 180 -14.16 -8.07 -10.45
CA GLY A 180 -14.05 -8.50 -9.06
C GLY A 180 -13.26 -7.55 -8.16
N ILE A 181 -13.01 -6.31 -8.61
CA ILE A 181 -12.28 -5.30 -7.85
C ILE A 181 -13.28 -4.24 -7.33
N ALA A 182 -13.36 -4.09 -6.01
CA ALA A 182 -14.11 -3.00 -5.39
C ALA A 182 -13.26 -1.72 -5.40
N VAL A 183 -13.77 -0.66 -6.01
CA VAL A 183 -13.07 0.63 -6.09
C VAL A 183 -13.67 1.59 -5.07
N GLU A 184 -12.84 2.10 -4.18
CA GLU A 184 -13.19 3.10 -3.17
C GLU A 184 -12.54 4.43 -3.54
N VAL A 185 -13.33 5.46 -3.80
CA VAL A 185 -12.82 6.77 -4.22
C VAL A 185 -12.84 7.72 -3.04
N GLN A 186 -11.67 8.25 -2.69
CA GLN A 186 -11.46 9.13 -1.54
C GLN A 186 -10.49 10.28 -1.90
N ASP A 187 -10.41 11.28 -1.04
CA ASP A 187 -9.31 12.23 -1.04
C ASP A 187 -8.02 11.53 -0.61
N THR A 188 -6.88 12.09 -1.00
CA THR A 188 -5.60 11.43 -0.80
C THR A 188 -5.25 11.22 0.67
N ALA A 189 -5.67 12.11 1.58
CA ALA A 189 -5.41 11.95 3.01
C ALA A 189 -6.15 10.74 3.59
N ASN A 190 -7.45 10.62 3.29
CA ASN A 190 -8.26 9.49 3.73
C ASN A 190 -7.88 8.20 3.01
N ALA A 191 -7.53 8.26 1.72
CA ALA A 191 -7.08 7.12 0.93
C ALA A 191 -5.82 6.47 1.54
N CYS A 192 -4.84 7.27 1.95
CA CYS A 192 -3.62 6.79 2.61
C CYS A 192 -3.95 6.06 3.93
N ALA A 193 -4.85 6.62 4.74
CA ALA A 193 -5.26 6.01 6.00
C ALA A 193 -6.01 4.69 5.79
N THR A 194 -6.97 4.66 4.85
CA THR A 194 -7.74 3.46 4.49
C THR A 194 -6.82 2.36 3.95
N PHE A 195 -5.88 2.70 3.08
CA PHE A 195 -4.91 1.73 2.56
C PHE A 195 -4.06 1.13 3.68
N ASN A 196 -3.50 1.96 4.57
CA ASN A 196 -2.69 1.48 5.69
C ASN A 196 -3.50 0.56 6.62
N PHE A 197 -4.76 0.90 6.89
CA PHE A 197 -5.66 0.05 7.67
C PHE A 197 -5.87 -1.31 7.00
N LEU A 198 -6.26 -1.33 5.72
CA LEU A 198 -6.51 -2.57 4.97
C LEU A 198 -5.24 -3.43 4.80
N MET A 199 -4.08 -2.79 4.65
CA MET A 199 -2.78 -3.46 4.64
C MET A 199 -2.46 -4.09 5.99
N SER A 200 -2.79 -3.43 7.10
CA SER A 200 -2.60 -4.00 8.45
C SER A 200 -3.48 -5.22 8.71
N GLU A 201 -4.69 -5.26 8.12
CA GLU A 201 -5.56 -6.44 8.13
C GLU A 201 -5.09 -7.56 7.19
N LYS A 202 -3.97 -7.38 6.48
CA LYS A 202 -3.40 -8.33 5.51
C LYS A 202 -4.37 -8.66 4.36
N ARG A 203 -5.21 -7.70 3.99
CA ARG A 203 -6.10 -7.83 2.84
C ARG A 203 -5.38 -7.52 1.53
N LEU A 204 -5.81 -8.14 0.44
CA LEU A 204 -5.28 -7.89 -0.90
C LEU A 204 -5.80 -6.55 -1.43
N THR A 205 -5.14 -5.47 -1.02
CA THR A 205 -5.52 -4.09 -1.32
C THR A 205 -4.44 -3.39 -2.12
N ALA A 206 -4.82 -2.57 -3.07
CA ALA A 206 -3.94 -1.65 -3.76
C ALA A 206 -4.42 -0.21 -3.56
N ALA A 207 -3.51 0.75 -3.69
CA ALA A 207 -3.85 2.17 -3.73
C ALA A 207 -3.37 2.81 -5.03
N ALA A 208 -4.19 3.67 -5.62
CA ALA A 208 -3.84 4.56 -6.73
C ALA A 208 -3.99 6.00 -6.23
N LEU A 209 -2.90 6.74 -6.10
CA LEU A 209 -2.88 8.01 -5.39
C LEU A 209 -2.38 9.13 -6.29
N ILE A 210 -3.11 10.24 -6.30
CA ILE A 210 -2.72 11.49 -6.92
C ILE A 210 -2.27 12.45 -5.82
N PRO A 211 -1.08 13.07 -5.90
CA PRO A 211 -0.64 14.01 -4.89
C PRO A 211 -1.62 15.20 -4.82
N PRO A 212 -2.01 15.65 -3.62
CA PRO A 212 -2.86 16.83 -3.47
C PRO A 212 -2.14 18.07 -4.02
N ARG A 213 -2.89 19.02 -4.56
CA ARG A 213 -2.31 20.27 -5.07
C ARG A 213 -2.14 21.29 -3.94
N SER A 214 -2.90 21.15 -2.85
CA SER A 214 -2.77 22.02 -1.69
C SER A 214 -1.50 21.71 -0.89
N SER A 215 -0.85 22.76 -0.38
CA SER A 215 0.44 22.71 0.31
C SER A 215 0.39 22.18 1.74
N LEU A 216 -0.76 21.69 2.23
CA LEU A 216 -0.90 21.02 3.53
C LEU A 216 -0.31 19.60 3.47
N ALA A 217 0.98 19.53 3.18
CA ALA A 217 1.77 18.31 3.19
C ALA A 217 1.92 17.83 4.64
N ARG A 218 1.29 16.70 4.97
CA ARG A 218 1.51 16.02 6.24
C ARG A 218 2.68 15.07 6.03
N LEU A 219 3.89 15.59 6.16
CA LEU A 219 5.09 14.76 6.25
C LEU A 219 5.53 14.72 7.71
N ALA A 220 5.34 13.57 8.36
CA ALA A 220 6.00 13.28 9.62
C ALA A 220 7.52 13.22 9.37
N PRO A 221 8.38 13.73 10.27
CA PRO A 221 9.81 13.65 10.08
C PRO A 221 10.25 12.19 10.08
N ALA A 222 10.88 11.75 9.00
CA ALA A 222 11.60 10.48 8.95
C ALA A 222 12.75 10.56 9.98
N ALA A 223 12.57 9.91 11.12
CA ALA A 223 13.60 9.77 12.13
C ALA A 223 14.69 8.81 11.60
N SER A 224 15.76 9.36 11.04
CA SER A 224 17.05 8.67 10.95
C SER A 224 18.22 9.65 10.86
N GLU A 225 18.41 10.46 11.89
CA GLU A 225 19.74 10.97 12.22
C GLU A 225 20.45 9.86 13.00
N ARG A 226 21.21 9.04 12.28
CA ARG A 226 22.26 8.22 12.89
C ARG A 226 23.40 9.18 13.19
N GLU A 227 23.46 9.68 14.42
CA GLU A 227 24.67 10.29 14.98
C GLU A 227 25.82 9.28 14.84
N SER A 228 26.78 9.63 13.97
CA SER A 228 28.06 8.97 13.87
C SER A 228 28.91 9.38 15.07
N CYS A 229 29.51 8.36 15.69
CA CYS A 229 30.62 8.43 16.63
C CYS A 229 31.77 9.30 16.11
#